data_AF-Q1ASW4-F1
#
_entry.id   AF-Q1ASW4-F1
#
_cell.length_a   1.000
_cell.length_b   1.000
_cell.length_c   1.000
_cell.angle_alpha   90.00
_cell.angle_beta   90.00
_cell.angle_gamma   90.00
#
_symmetry.space_group_name_H-M   'P 1'
#
loop_
_entity.id
_entity.type
_entity.pdbx_description
1 polymer ?
#
loop_
_entity_poly.entity_id
_entity_poly.type
_entity_poly.pdbx_seq_one_letter_code
_entity_poly.pdbx_strand_id
1 'polypeptide(L)'
;MEGRIDISAPEGWRVEPGRLRFSLHSGGTPVQKEYPLLITIPEGTPAGEYEVGLSARAGPLSDTSSLTVRVVEARCAAEDRGFCAAGLGHSLNSDGVSTDANPNDGDFDGLGFSYPAEELPAPGPFESGGVLYWYPETSDGAPNNIEARGQTVPLVPGRYAAAHILGAAHHGAVETAATVTYADGSTGRLQLRLSDWAREAPQFGEEVAVRTTHRHQEGAGDVGPPVAIFAVRLELDPSREARFLTLPEEARLHLFAITLRRSG
;
A
#
# COMPACT_ATOMS: atom_id res chain seq x y z
N MET A 1 -20.19 30.29 10.02
CA MET A 1 -18.90 30.97 9.87
C MET A 1 -18.35 30.70 8.49
N GLU A 2 -18.03 31.74 7.74
CA GLU A 2 -17.40 31.64 6.42
C GLU A 2 -15.89 31.84 6.55
N GLY A 3 -15.14 31.13 5.72
CA GLY A 3 -13.69 31.18 5.72
C GLY A 3 -13.07 30.78 4.40
N ARG A 4 -11.74 30.80 4.38
CA ARG A 4 -10.94 30.34 3.24
C ARG A 4 -9.77 29.50 3.71
N ILE A 5 -9.31 28.61 2.85
CA ILE A 5 -8.05 27.88 3.00
C ILE A 5 -7.17 28.30 1.83
N ASP A 6 -6.03 28.90 2.14
CA ASP A 6 -4.97 29.19 1.18
C ASP A 6 -3.94 28.05 1.23
N ILE A 7 -3.49 27.60 0.07
CA ILE A 7 -2.59 26.44 -0.06
C ILE A 7 -1.26 26.91 -0.63
N SER A 8 -0.17 26.52 0.00
CA SER A 8 1.20 26.77 -0.46
C SER A 8 1.86 25.43 -0.78
N ALA A 9 2.43 25.30 -1.98
CA ALA A 9 3.14 24.11 -2.42
C ALA A 9 4.57 24.46 -2.85
N PRO A 10 5.47 23.47 -2.97
CA PRO A 10 6.80 23.67 -3.52
C PRO A 10 6.77 24.33 -4.91
N GLU A 11 7.87 24.99 -5.28
CA GLU A 11 7.98 25.66 -6.57
C GLU A 11 7.68 24.70 -7.74
N GLY A 12 6.86 25.16 -8.69
CA GLY A 12 6.44 24.39 -9.86
C GLY A 12 5.27 23.42 -9.61
N TRP A 13 4.95 23.08 -8.36
CA TRP A 13 3.81 22.22 -8.06
C TRP A 13 2.50 22.95 -8.30
N ARG A 14 1.52 22.26 -8.90
CA ARG A 14 0.17 22.79 -9.08
C ARG A 14 -0.77 22.14 -8.08
N VAL A 15 -1.58 22.95 -7.41
CA VAL A 15 -2.65 22.48 -6.53
C VAL A 15 -3.99 22.98 -7.04
N GLU A 16 -4.93 22.07 -7.23
CA GLU A 16 -6.27 22.37 -7.72
C GLU A 16 -7.34 21.84 -6.75
N PRO A 17 -8.19 22.72 -6.19
CA PRO A 17 -8.12 24.17 -6.26
C PRO A 17 -7.01 24.75 -5.37
N GLY A 18 -6.25 25.75 -5.86
CA GLY A 18 -5.19 26.41 -5.08
C GLY A 18 -5.69 27.29 -3.91
N ARG A 19 -7.01 27.50 -3.83
CA ARG A 19 -7.69 28.17 -2.72
C ARG A 19 -9.10 27.59 -2.58
N LEU A 20 -9.50 27.32 -1.36
CA LEU A 20 -10.85 26.88 -1.02
C LEU A 20 -11.60 27.97 -0.26
N ARG A 21 -12.92 28.00 -0.44
CA ARG A 21 -13.84 28.73 0.44
C ARG A 21 -14.73 27.73 1.17
N PHE A 22 -15.02 28.01 2.43
CA PHE A 22 -15.87 27.17 3.25
C PHE A 22 -16.90 27.97 4.02
N SER A 23 -17.98 27.29 4.38
CA SER A 23 -18.96 27.75 5.36
C SER A 23 -19.25 26.58 6.29
N LEU A 24 -19.08 26.82 7.59
CA LEU A 24 -19.34 25.85 8.66
C LEU A 24 -20.37 26.44 9.61
N HIS A 25 -21.39 25.68 9.95
CA HIS A 25 -22.36 26.02 10.99
C HIS A 25 -22.31 24.94 12.06
N SER A 26 -21.85 25.28 13.26
CA SER A 26 -21.88 24.41 14.42
C SER A 26 -23.08 24.78 15.29
N GLY A 27 -23.99 23.83 15.51
CA GLY A 27 -25.14 23.98 16.41
C GLY A 27 -24.78 23.64 17.87
N GLY A 28 -23.53 23.87 18.28
CA GLY A 28 -22.99 23.43 19.58
C GLY A 28 -22.24 22.10 19.54
N THR A 29 -22.16 21.44 18.38
CA THR A 29 -21.38 20.21 18.14
C THR A 29 -20.29 20.44 17.10
N PRO A 30 -19.15 19.72 17.17
CA PRO A 30 -18.13 19.76 16.13
C PRO A 30 -18.72 19.39 14.76
N VAL A 31 -18.32 20.13 13.72
CA VAL A 31 -18.71 19.88 12.32
C VAL A 31 -17.44 19.87 11.48
N GLN A 32 -17.32 18.86 10.61
CA GLN A 32 -16.22 18.69 9.67
C GLN A 32 -16.73 18.82 8.24
N LYS A 33 -15.86 19.31 7.35
CA LYS A 33 -16.09 19.29 5.91
C LYS A 33 -14.80 18.94 5.20
N GLU A 34 -14.89 18.00 4.27
CA GLU A 34 -13.76 17.52 3.49
C GLU A 34 -13.71 18.22 2.14
N TYR A 35 -12.48 18.45 1.68
CA TYR A 35 -12.19 19.13 0.43
C TYR A 35 -11.12 18.35 -0.32
N PRO A 36 -11.44 17.77 -1.49
CA PRO A 36 -10.43 17.09 -2.29
C PRO A 36 -9.47 18.12 -2.89
N LEU A 37 -8.18 17.78 -2.90
CA LEU A 37 -7.11 18.55 -3.51
C LEU A 37 -6.39 17.65 -4.53
N LEU A 38 -6.26 18.14 -5.76
CA LEU A 38 -5.40 17.52 -6.75
C LEU A 38 -4.04 18.21 -6.72
N ILE A 39 -2.98 17.47 -6.39
CA ILE A 39 -1.61 17.97 -6.40
C ILE A 39 -0.89 17.37 -7.61
N THR A 40 -0.49 18.21 -8.55
CA THR A 40 0.33 17.81 -9.70
C THR A 40 1.80 18.12 -9.41
N ILE A 41 2.59 17.06 -9.32
CA ILE A 41 4.03 17.11 -9.07
C ILE A 41 4.75 17.22 -10.43
N PRO A 42 5.67 18.19 -10.61
CA PRO A 42 6.45 18.31 -11.84
C PRO A 42 7.27 17.05 -12.13
N GLU A 43 7.35 16.69 -13.40
CA GLU A 43 8.27 15.64 -13.85
C GLU A 43 9.71 16.00 -13.48
N GLY A 44 10.48 15.00 -13.05
CA GLY A 44 11.87 15.20 -12.61
C GLY A 44 12.02 15.79 -11.21
N THR A 45 10.92 15.97 -10.46
CA THR A 45 11.01 16.30 -9.03
C THR A 45 11.84 15.22 -8.32
N PRO A 46 12.92 15.56 -7.60
CA PRO A 46 13.73 14.58 -6.89
C PRO A 46 12.91 13.77 -5.88
N ALA A 47 13.33 12.53 -5.63
CA ALA A 47 12.77 11.76 -4.54
C ALA A 47 13.04 12.48 -3.20
N GLY A 48 12.04 12.50 -2.32
CA GLY A 48 12.11 13.24 -1.06
C GLY A 48 10.75 13.55 -0.46
N GLU A 49 10.76 14.19 0.70
CA GLU A 49 9.56 14.68 1.37
C GLU A 49 9.38 16.16 1.12
N TYR A 50 8.16 16.55 0.78
CA TYR A 50 7.78 17.90 0.43
C TYR A 50 6.56 18.30 1.22
N GLU A 51 6.57 19.51 1.79
CA GLU A 51 5.44 20.02 2.57
C GLU A 51 4.50 20.86 1.71
N VAL A 52 3.21 20.53 1.75
CA VAL A 52 2.13 21.37 1.23
C VAL A 52 1.43 22.03 2.40
N GLY A 53 1.68 23.32 2.58
CA GLY A 53 1.11 24.11 3.67
C GLY A 53 -0.35 24.49 3.42
N LEU A 54 -1.16 24.40 4.46
CA LEU A 54 -2.58 24.76 4.50
C LEU A 54 -2.76 25.88 5.53
N SER A 55 -3.31 27.02 5.12
CA SER A 55 -3.62 28.13 6.02
C SER A 55 -5.12 28.46 5.97
N ALA A 56 -5.83 28.11 7.04
CA ALA A 56 -7.25 28.39 7.20
C ALA A 56 -7.47 29.73 7.91
N ARG A 57 -8.45 30.52 7.45
CA ARG A 57 -8.87 31.78 8.08
C ARG A 57 -10.37 31.94 8.05
N ALA A 58 -10.96 32.35 9.17
CA ALA A 58 -12.38 32.63 9.31
C ALA A 58 -12.65 33.69 10.40
N GLY A 59 -12.96 34.92 9.99
CA GLY A 59 -13.06 36.05 10.92
C GLY A 59 -11.73 36.27 11.67
N PRO A 60 -11.71 36.33 13.02
CA PRO A 60 -10.49 36.46 13.80
C PRO A 60 -9.72 35.14 13.97
N LEU A 61 -10.30 34.01 13.54
CA LEU A 61 -9.69 32.69 13.70
C LEU A 61 -8.75 32.40 12.53
N SER A 62 -7.59 31.84 12.83
CA SER A 62 -6.66 31.32 11.85
C SER A 62 -5.99 30.06 12.38
N ASP A 63 -5.71 29.13 11.49
CA ASP A 63 -4.94 27.93 11.81
C ASP A 63 -4.06 27.54 10.61
N THR A 64 -2.99 26.79 10.88
CA THR A 64 -2.08 26.29 9.86
C THR A 64 -1.78 24.83 10.08
N SER A 65 -1.77 24.06 9.00
CA SER A 65 -1.37 22.67 8.98
C SER A 65 -0.51 22.41 7.75
N SER A 66 0.13 21.26 7.66
CA SER A 66 0.85 20.85 6.47
C SER A 66 0.52 19.41 6.11
N LEU A 67 0.63 19.11 4.81
CA LEU A 67 0.54 17.78 4.25
C LEU A 67 1.93 17.41 3.72
N THR A 68 2.52 16.35 4.28
CA THR A 68 3.76 15.77 3.76
C THR A 68 3.44 14.94 2.52
N VAL A 69 4.01 15.30 1.38
CA VAL A 69 3.97 14.56 0.12
C VAL A 69 5.33 13.91 -0.10
N ARG A 70 5.36 12.59 -0.12
CA ARG A 70 6.58 11.83 -0.43
C ARG A 70 6.64 11.54 -1.93
N VAL A 71 7.67 12.07 -2.58
CA VAL A 71 8.03 11.75 -3.96
C VAL A 71 8.98 10.57 -3.93
N VAL A 72 8.63 9.51 -4.66
CA VAL A 72 9.47 8.32 -4.81
C VAL A 72 9.60 7.98 -6.29
N GLU A 73 10.70 7.35 -6.64
CA GLU A 73 10.86 6.77 -7.97
C GLU A 73 10.19 5.41 -8.02
N ALA A 74 9.07 5.31 -8.75
CA ALA A 74 8.44 4.03 -9.02
C ALA A 74 9.16 3.33 -10.18
N ARG A 75 9.74 2.17 -9.93
CA ARG A 75 10.46 1.35 -10.94
C ARG A 75 10.04 -0.11 -10.89
N CYS A 76 10.20 -0.80 -12.01
CA CYS A 76 10.15 -2.25 -12.04
C CYS A 76 11.47 -2.78 -11.47
N ALA A 77 11.44 -3.51 -10.37
CA ALA A 77 12.61 -4.16 -9.79
C ALA A 77 13.04 -5.37 -10.63
N ALA A 78 12.09 -6.02 -11.29
CA ALA A 78 12.32 -7.01 -12.33
C ALA A 78 11.23 -6.93 -13.41
N GLU A 79 11.57 -7.35 -14.62
CA GLU A 79 10.66 -7.40 -15.76
C GLU A 79 10.83 -8.69 -16.55
N ASP A 80 9.71 -9.33 -16.90
CA ASP A 80 9.69 -10.51 -17.77
C ASP A 80 8.30 -10.68 -18.40
N ARG A 81 8.23 -11.15 -19.66
CA ARG A 81 6.98 -11.52 -20.36
C ARG A 81 5.81 -10.53 -20.21
N GLY A 82 6.10 -9.22 -20.20
CA GLY A 82 5.08 -8.17 -20.05
C GLY A 82 4.66 -7.87 -18.61
N PHE A 83 5.29 -8.50 -17.63
CA PHE A 83 5.18 -8.16 -16.21
C PHE A 83 6.23 -7.14 -15.79
N CYS A 84 5.82 -6.23 -14.91
CA CYS A 84 6.66 -5.31 -14.17
C CYS A 84 6.46 -5.61 -12.68
N ALA A 85 7.43 -6.29 -12.06
CA ALA A 85 7.43 -6.51 -10.62
C ALA A 85 7.85 -5.21 -9.93
N ALA A 86 6.95 -4.58 -9.18
CA ALA A 86 7.18 -3.26 -8.62
C ALA A 86 8.20 -3.31 -7.46
N GLY A 87 9.14 -2.36 -7.45
CA GLY A 87 10.01 -2.15 -6.30
C GLY A 87 9.26 -1.42 -5.17
N LEU A 88 8.84 -2.15 -4.13
CA LEU A 88 8.00 -1.61 -3.05
C LEU A 88 8.76 -1.03 -1.85
N GLY A 89 10.10 -0.98 -1.88
CA GLY A 89 10.91 -0.63 -0.70
C GLY A 89 10.53 0.68 0.01
N HIS A 90 10.00 1.67 -0.72
CA HIS A 90 9.53 2.93 -0.13
C HIS A 90 8.14 2.86 0.53
N SER A 91 7.41 1.77 0.33
CA SER A 91 6.05 1.53 0.81
C SER A 91 5.96 0.46 1.90
N LEU A 92 7.01 -0.35 2.10
CA LEU A 92 7.07 -1.33 3.19
C LEU A 92 7.06 -0.60 4.54
N ASN A 93 6.23 -1.07 5.46
CA ASN A 93 5.99 -0.41 6.75
C ASN A 93 5.76 -1.38 7.92
N SER A 94 5.83 -2.69 7.68
CA SER A 94 5.69 -3.74 8.68
C SER A 94 6.75 -4.81 8.46
N ASP A 95 7.24 -5.35 9.57
CA ASP A 95 8.11 -6.51 9.62
C ASP A 95 7.29 -7.69 10.14
N GLY A 96 6.95 -8.63 9.25
CA GLY A 96 6.16 -9.81 9.57
C GLY A 96 6.94 -11.13 9.44
N VAL A 97 8.27 -11.05 9.41
CA VAL A 97 9.14 -12.20 9.15
C VAL A 97 10.16 -12.28 10.28
N SER A 98 10.51 -13.48 10.71
CA SER A 98 11.61 -13.67 11.65
C SER A 98 12.40 -14.92 11.30
N THR A 99 13.68 -14.94 11.69
CA THR A 99 14.57 -16.08 11.50
C THR A 99 14.50 -17.06 12.66
N ASP A 100 14.88 -18.32 12.46
CA ASP A 100 15.00 -19.34 13.52
C ASP A 100 15.91 -18.87 14.66
N ALA A 101 16.96 -18.11 14.29
CA ALA A 101 17.95 -17.57 15.21
C ALA A 101 17.40 -16.40 16.05
N ASN A 102 16.37 -15.71 15.57
CA ASN A 102 15.77 -14.54 16.20
C ASN A 102 14.24 -14.51 15.99
N PRO A 103 13.49 -15.46 16.59
CA PRO A 103 12.05 -15.58 16.35
C PRO A 103 11.22 -14.40 16.90
N ASN A 104 11.85 -13.50 17.67
CA ASN A 104 11.22 -12.31 18.26
C ASN A 104 11.30 -11.07 17.36
N ASP A 105 11.92 -11.19 16.18
CA ASP A 105 12.26 -10.04 15.34
C ASP A 105 11.06 -9.42 14.63
N GLY A 106 10.16 -10.25 14.11
CA GLY A 106 8.98 -9.82 13.37
C GLY A 106 7.69 -9.95 14.16
N ASP A 107 6.66 -9.22 13.72
CA ASP A 107 5.29 -9.34 14.20
C ASP A 107 4.29 -9.10 13.04
N PHE A 108 3.86 -10.18 12.40
CA PHE A 108 2.92 -10.12 11.27
C PHE A 108 1.48 -9.84 11.71
N ASP A 109 1.03 -10.41 12.84
CA ASP A 109 -0.37 -10.34 13.27
C ASP A 109 -0.62 -9.36 14.44
N GLY A 110 0.40 -8.70 14.94
CA GLY A 110 0.31 -7.79 16.09
C GLY A 110 0.25 -8.50 17.44
N LEU A 111 0.41 -9.83 17.47
CA LEU A 111 0.43 -10.67 18.67
C LEU A 111 1.77 -11.41 18.84
N GLY A 112 2.79 -11.01 18.09
CA GLY A 112 4.14 -11.60 18.12
C GLY A 112 4.28 -12.85 17.27
N PHE A 113 3.40 -13.09 16.28
CA PHE A 113 3.56 -14.21 15.34
C PHE A 113 4.06 -13.75 13.97
N SER A 114 4.96 -14.52 13.36
CA SER A 114 5.63 -14.15 12.12
C SER A 114 5.82 -15.33 11.17
N TYR A 115 6.09 -15.02 9.90
CA TYR A 115 6.53 -16.03 8.93
C TYR A 115 7.99 -16.43 9.21
N PRO A 116 8.35 -17.72 9.10
CA PRO A 116 9.73 -18.18 9.19
C PRO A 116 10.49 -17.80 7.92
N ALA A 117 11.52 -16.97 8.02
CA ALA A 117 12.31 -16.46 6.90
C ALA A 117 12.90 -17.60 6.04
N GLU A 118 13.28 -18.69 6.70
CA GLU A 118 13.92 -19.87 6.15
C GLU A 118 13.01 -20.67 5.19
N GLU A 119 11.69 -20.47 5.27
CA GLU A 119 10.71 -21.11 4.40
C GLU A 119 10.07 -20.16 3.37
N LEU A 120 10.55 -18.91 3.31
CA LEU A 120 10.10 -17.91 2.34
C LEU A 120 11.00 -17.89 1.08
N PRO A 121 10.50 -17.33 -0.04
CA PRO A 121 11.36 -17.07 -1.19
C PRO A 121 12.55 -16.18 -0.83
N ALA A 122 13.70 -16.44 -1.45
CA ALA A 122 14.84 -15.55 -1.32
C ALA A 122 14.48 -14.14 -1.84
N PRO A 123 14.99 -13.05 -1.22
CA PRO A 123 14.76 -11.70 -1.69
C PRO A 123 15.14 -11.53 -3.17
N GLY A 124 14.27 -10.86 -3.94
CA GLY A 124 14.46 -10.66 -5.38
C GLY A 124 13.42 -11.37 -6.26
N PRO A 125 13.77 -11.73 -7.51
CA PRO A 125 12.82 -12.33 -8.45
C PRO A 125 12.24 -13.65 -7.95
N PHE A 126 10.92 -13.76 -7.92
CA PHE A 126 10.17 -14.94 -7.50
C PHE A 126 9.01 -15.20 -8.47
N GLU A 127 8.85 -16.43 -8.97
CA GLU A 127 7.72 -16.78 -9.85
C GLU A 127 6.70 -17.67 -9.11
N SER A 128 5.42 -17.33 -9.24
CA SER A 128 4.29 -18.13 -8.75
C SER A 128 3.10 -17.96 -9.69
N GLY A 129 2.38 -19.04 -10.00
CA GLY A 129 1.24 -19.00 -10.93
C GLY A 129 1.56 -18.48 -12.35
N GLY A 130 2.83 -18.53 -12.78
CA GLY A 130 3.30 -17.93 -14.03
C GLY A 130 3.40 -16.40 -14.02
N VAL A 131 3.39 -15.79 -12.83
CA VAL A 131 3.55 -14.35 -12.60
C VAL A 131 4.91 -14.11 -11.93
N LEU A 132 5.68 -13.16 -12.46
CA LEU A 132 6.93 -12.69 -11.85
C LEU A 132 6.63 -11.68 -10.74
N TYR A 133 7.19 -11.88 -9.57
CA TYR A 133 7.17 -10.97 -8.43
C TYR A 133 8.59 -10.56 -8.04
N TRP A 134 8.69 -9.47 -7.28
CA TRP A 134 9.89 -9.09 -6.55
C TRP A 134 9.60 -9.29 -5.06
N TYR A 135 10.15 -10.34 -4.48
CA TYR A 135 9.97 -10.67 -3.08
C TYR A 135 10.87 -9.78 -2.20
N PRO A 136 10.36 -9.26 -1.07
CA PRO A 136 11.08 -8.31 -0.23
C PRO A 136 12.24 -8.96 0.54
N GLU A 137 13.07 -8.12 1.18
CA GLU A 137 14.10 -8.56 2.12
C GLU A 137 13.47 -9.28 3.32
N THR A 138 14.15 -10.29 3.86
CA THR A 138 13.68 -11.10 5.00
C THR A 138 14.70 -11.15 6.14
N SER A 139 15.78 -10.36 6.04
CA SER A 139 16.77 -10.21 7.11
C SER A 139 16.20 -9.49 8.33
N ASP A 140 16.73 -9.80 9.50
CA ASP A 140 16.33 -9.20 10.77
C ASP A 140 16.16 -7.66 10.72
N GLY A 141 15.00 -7.19 11.19
CA GLY A 141 14.61 -5.79 11.30
C GLY A 141 14.27 -5.09 9.98
N ALA A 142 14.25 -5.82 8.86
CA ALA A 142 13.88 -5.25 7.57
C ALA A 142 12.35 -5.26 7.39
N PRO A 143 11.72 -4.10 7.12
CA PRO A 143 10.32 -4.09 6.76
C PRO A 143 10.15 -4.88 5.45
N ASN A 144 9.23 -5.83 5.47
CA ASN A 144 9.08 -6.85 4.43
C ASN A 144 7.65 -6.98 3.93
N ASN A 145 6.72 -6.18 4.44
CA ASN A 145 5.39 -6.10 3.89
C ASN A 145 4.77 -4.72 4.11
N ILE A 146 3.64 -4.50 3.46
CA ILE A 146 2.81 -3.30 3.59
C ILE A 146 1.56 -3.66 4.38
N GLU A 147 1.49 -3.24 5.64
CA GLU A 147 0.25 -3.17 6.41
C GLU A 147 -0.65 -2.05 5.87
N ALA A 148 -1.90 -2.36 5.53
CA ALA A 148 -2.83 -1.42 4.92
C ALA A 148 -3.44 -0.45 5.94
N ARG A 149 -3.00 0.81 5.90
CA ARG A 149 -3.41 1.94 6.77
C ARG A 149 -4.09 3.08 5.99
N GLY A 150 -4.66 2.80 4.82
CA GLY A 150 -5.27 3.82 3.96
C GLY A 150 -4.27 4.57 3.04
N GLN A 151 -2.99 4.21 3.08
CA GLN A 151 -1.93 4.89 2.32
C GLN A 151 -1.99 4.60 0.82
N THR A 152 -1.28 5.43 0.08
CA THR A 152 -1.11 5.27 -1.36
C THR A 152 0.22 4.58 -1.67
N VAL A 153 0.18 3.55 -2.52
CA VAL A 153 1.34 2.84 -3.07
C VAL A 153 1.56 3.31 -4.51
N PRO A 154 2.68 3.98 -4.81
CA PRO A 154 3.03 4.40 -6.17
C PRO A 154 3.25 3.20 -7.09
N LEU A 155 2.67 3.27 -8.29
CA LEU A 155 2.86 2.30 -9.35
C LEU A 155 3.77 2.89 -10.42
N VAL A 156 4.52 2.04 -11.11
CA VAL A 156 5.23 2.45 -12.32
C VAL A 156 4.18 2.95 -13.31
N PRO A 157 4.27 4.19 -13.83
CA PRO A 157 3.29 4.70 -14.78
C PRO A 157 3.19 3.81 -16.02
N GLY A 158 1.98 3.37 -16.34
CA GLY A 158 1.77 2.53 -17.52
C GLY A 158 0.34 2.07 -17.69
N ARG A 159 0.07 1.48 -18.86
CA ARG A 159 -1.20 0.86 -19.20
C ARG A 159 -1.12 -0.63 -18.91
N TYR A 160 -1.97 -1.09 -17.99
CA TYR A 160 -1.91 -2.45 -17.47
C TYR A 160 -3.29 -3.09 -17.54
N ALA A 161 -3.33 -4.38 -17.86
CA ALA A 161 -4.56 -5.16 -17.82
C ALA A 161 -4.88 -5.66 -16.41
N ALA A 162 -3.86 -5.85 -15.55
CA ALA A 162 -4.06 -6.31 -14.19
C ALA A 162 -2.90 -5.93 -13.26
N ALA A 163 -3.20 -5.85 -11.97
CA ALA A 163 -2.22 -5.92 -10.88
C ALA A 163 -2.35 -7.28 -10.19
N HIS A 164 -1.22 -7.97 -10.03
CA HIS A 164 -1.10 -9.21 -9.28
C HIS A 164 -0.46 -8.90 -7.94
N ILE A 165 -1.01 -9.43 -6.86
CA ILE A 165 -0.61 -9.09 -5.49
C ILE A 165 -0.29 -10.38 -4.76
N LEU A 166 0.84 -10.39 -4.04
CA LEU A 166 1.10 -11.35 -2.98
C LEU A 166 0.69 -10.73 -1.65
N GLY A 167 -0.14 -11.41 -0.88
CA GLY A 167 -0.63 -10.91 0.39
C GLY A 167 -1.31 -11.97 1.25
N ALA A 168 -1.63 -11.59 2.47
CA ALA A 168 -2.44 -12.39 3.39
C ALA A 168 -3.16 -11.47 4.37
N ALA A 169 -4.22 -11.99 4.99
CA ALA A 169 -4.85 -11.35 6.12
C ALA A 169 -4.47 -12.05 7.43
N HIS A 170 -4.65 -11.38 8.56
CA HIS A 170 -4.62 -12.00 9.90
C HIS A 170 -5.90 -11.71 10.68
N HIS A 171 -6.12 -12.42 11.78
CA HIS A 171 -7.35 -12.35 12.60
C HIS A 171 -8.65 -12.49 11.77
N GLY A 172 -8.62 -13.38 10.79
CA GLY A 172 -9.72 -13.67 9.89
C GLY A 172 -9.54 -13.06 8.50
N ALA A 173 -10.23 -13.67 7.53
CA ALA A 173 -10.20 -13.20 6.15
C ALA A 173 -10.75 -11.78 6.01
N VAL A 174 -10.18 -11.02 5.08
CA VAL A 174 -10.56 -9.65 4.77
C VAL A 174 -11.17 -9.60 3.38
N GLU A 175 -12.33 -8.94 3.28
CA GLU A 175 -12.96 -8.55 2.01
C GLU A 175 -13.21 -7.04 2.02
N THR A 176 -12.53 -6.34 1.12
CA THR A 176 -12.51 -4.87 1.08
C THR A 176 -12.25 -4.40 -0.36
N ALA A 177 -11.88 -3.14 -0.54
CA ALA A 177 -11.47 -2.62 -1.83
C ALA A 177 -10.25 -1.72 -1.75
N ALA A 178 -9.35 -1.88 -2.70
CA ALA A 178 -8.35 -0.88 -3.03
C ALA A 178 -8.89 0.07 -4.11
N THR A 179 -8.26 1.23 -4.26
CA THR A 179 -8.61 2.21 -5.29
C THR A 179 -7.42 2.48 -6.20
N VAL A 180 -7.58 2.27 -7.50
CA VAL A 180 -6.58 2.70 -8.48
C VAL A 180 -6.85 4.14 -8.92
N THR A 181 -5.78 4.94 -8.97
CA THR A 181 -5.80 6.28 -9.56
C THR A 181 -4.98 6.25 -10.84
N TYR A 182 -5.57 6.70 -11.95
CA TYR A 182 -4.92 6.87 -13.25
C TYR A 182 -4.48 8.32 -13.49
N ALA A 183 -3.65 8.53 -14.51
CA ALA A 183 -3.02 9.82 -14.80
C ALA A 183 -4.00 10.98 -15.09
N ASP A 184 -5.25 10.69 -15.48
CA ASP A 184 -6.27 11.71 -15.80
C ASP A 184 -7.08 12.20 -14.58
N GLY A 185 -6.84 11.67 -13.38
CA GLY A 185 -7.52 12.11 -12.16
C GLY A 185 -8.78 11.35 -11.73
N SER A 186 -9.32 10.40 -12.50
CA SER A 186 -9.32 9.09 -11.82
C SER A 186 -10.48 8.11 -11.81
N THR A 187 -10.93 7.76 -10.62
CA THR A 187 -10.50 6.49 -10.00
C THR A 187 -11.27 5.21 -10.42
N GLY A 188 -10.73 4.05 -10.05
CA GLY A 188 -11.40 2.74 -10.15
C GLY A 188 -11.36 1.97 -8.83
N ARG A 189 -12.46 1.31 -8.46
CA ARG A 189 -12.55 0.46 -7.26
C ARG A 189 -12.19 -0.98 -7.61
N LEU A 190 -11.24 -1.57 -6.88
CA LEU A 190 -10.74 -2.93 -7.09
C LEU A 190 -11.11 -3.79 -5.88
N GLN A 191 -11.89 -4.85 -6.08
CA GLN A 191 -12.23 -5.78 -4.99
C GLN A 191 -10.98 -6.53 -4.55
N LEU A 192 -10.59 -6.34 -3.29
CA LEU A 192 -9.43 -6.96 -2.69
C LEU A 192 -9.90 -7.91 -1.58
N ARG A 193 -9.63 -9.20 -1.77
CA ARG A 193 -10.00 -10.25 -0.84
C ARG A 193 -8.79 -11.12 -0.56
N LEU A 194 -8.46 -11.28 0.71
CA LEU A 194 -7.35 -12.08 1.17
C LEU A 194 -7.79 -12.94 2.34
N SER A 195 -7.48 -14.23 2.21
CA SER A 195 -7.71 -15.23 3.23
C SER A 195 -6.81 -14.99 4.44
N ASP A 196 -7.26 -15.48 5.59
CA ASP A 196 -6.43 -15.51 6.78
C ASP A 196 -5.21 -16.43 6.55
N TRP A 197 -4.04 -15.95 6.93
CA TRP A 197 -2.75 -16.59 6.73
C TRP A 197 -2.66 -17.98 7.36
N ALA A 198 -3.31 -18.21 8.50
CA ALA A 198 -3.25 -19.44 9.29
C ALA A 198 -4.31 -20.48 8.85
N ARG A 199 -4.88 -20.34 7.64
CA ARG A 199 -5.88 -21.24 7.08
C ARG A 199 -5.25 -22.35 6.24
N GLU A 200 -5.84 -23.54 6.35
CA GLU A 200 -5.48 -24.69 5.52
C GLU A 200 -5.77 -24.45 4.04
N ALA A 201 -6.91 -23.83 3.71
CA ALA A 201 -7.33 -23.57 2.34
C ALA A 201 -7.75 -22.09 2.14
N PRO A 202 -7.49 -21.51 0.96
CA PRO A 202 -7.95 -20.16 0.61
C PRO A 202 -9.47 -20.08 0.56
N GLN A 203 -10.02 -18.93 0.91
CA GLN A 203 -11.44 -18.67 1.09
C GLN A 203 -12.10 -18.00 -0.13
N PHE A 204 -11.33 -17.34 -0.99
CA PHE A 204 -11.84 -16.55 -2.12
C PHE A 204 -11.38 -17.05 -3.48
N GLY A 205 -10.80 -18.26 -3.52
CA GLY A 205 -10.24 -18.87 -4.73
C GLY A 205 -8.87 -18.30 -5.11
N GLU A 206 -8.16 -17.68 -4.17
CA GLU A 206 -6.76 -17.29 -4.37
C GLU A 206 -5.88 -18.51 -4.64
N GLU A 207 -4.78 -18.29 -5.35
CA GLU A 207 -3.71 -19.28 -5.44
C GLU A 207 -2.83 -19.19 -4.20
N VAL A 208 -2.40 -20.34 -3.66
CA VAL A 208 -1.41 -20.37 -2.58
C VAL A 208 -0.03 -20.19 -3.21
N ALA A 209 0.56 -19.01 -3.04
CA ALA A 209 1.86 -18.68 -3.64
C ALA A 209 3.02 -19.25 -2.83
N VAL A 210 2.92 -19.17 -1.50
CA VAL A 210 3.87 -19.73 -0.55
C VAL A 210 3.09 -20.38 0.58
N ARG A 211 3.54 -21.54 1.03
CA ARG A 211 3.02 -22.21 2.23
C ARG A 211 4.18 -22.72 3.06
N THR A 212 4.17 -22.35 4.33
CA THR A 212 5.15 -22.80 5.32
C THR A 212 4.67 -24.07 6.00
N THR A 213 5.52 -24.67 6.82
CA THR A 213 5.25 -25.83 7.67
C THR A 213 4.88 -25.42 9.11
N HIS A 214 5.23 -24.20 9.51
CA HIS A 214 5.00 -23.63 10.82
C HIS A 214 4.95 -22.09 10.75
N ARG A 215 4.84 -21.43 11.90
CA ARG A 215 5.05 -19.98 12.08
C ARG A 215 5.91 -19.75 13.30
N HIS A 216 6.55 -18.59 13.39
CA HIS A 216 7.23 -18.20 14.61
C HIS A 216 6.28 -17.54 15.59
N GLN A 217 6.57 -17.69 16.88
CA GLN A 217 5.97 -16.95 17.97
C GLN A 217 7.06 -16.37 18.88
N GLU A 218 6.94 -15.10 19.20
CA GLU A 218 7.79 -14.41 20.17
C GLU A 218 7.87 -15.20 21.48
N GLY A 219 9.09 -15.47 21.92
CA GLY A 219 9.41 -16.22 23.14
C GLY A 219 9.24 -17.74 23.03
N ALA A 220 8.72 -18.27 21.92
CA ALA A 220 8.48 -19.70 21.75
C ALA A 220 9.16 -20.33 20.51
N GLY A 221 9.51 -19.55 19.48
CA GLY A 221 10.05 -20.07 18.23
C GLY A 221 8.96 -20.75 17.40
N ASP A 222 9.27 -21.91 16.81
CA ASP A 222 8.37 -22.65 15.93
C ASP A 222 7.10 -23.11 16.64
N VAL A 223 5.96 -22.69 16.09
CA VAL A 223 4.63 -23.12 16.52
C VAL A 223 3.72 -23.37 15.33
N GLY A 224 2.62 -24.08 15.58
CA GLY A 224 1.53 -24.20 14.63
C GLY A 224 0.46 -23.11 14.77
N PRO A 225 -0.52 -23.08 13.84
CA PRO A 225 -0.55 -23.83 12.58
C PRO A 225 0.43 -23.25 11.53
N PRO A 226 0.68 -23.97 10.42
CA PRO A 226 1.40 -23.41 9.27
C PRO A 226 0.65 -22.23 8.65
N VAL A 227 1.37 -21.38 7.92
CA VAL A 227 0.83 -20.13 7.35
C VAL A 227 1.10 -20.02 5.86
N ALA A 228 0.37 -19.13 5.16
CA ALA A 228 0.43 -19.02 3.72
C ALA A 228 0.35 -17.58 3.22
N ILE A 229 1.04 -17.32 2.11
CA ILE A 229 0.91 -16.10 1.30
C ILE A 229 0.11 -16.45 0.05
N PHE A 230 -0.90 -15.65 -0.25
CA PHE A 230 -1.82 -15.87 -1.35
C PHE A 230 -1.53 -14.92 -2.51
N ALA A 231 -1.78 -15.38 -3.74
CA ALA A 231 -1.76 -14.56 -4.93
C ALA A 231 -3.19 -14.19 -5.35
N VAL A 232 -3.44 -12.88 -5.52
CA VAL A 232 -4.71 -12.34 -6.01
C VAL A 232 -4.49 -11.44 -7.21
N ARG A 233 -5.45 -11.43 -8.14
CA ARG A 233 -5.44 -10.60 -9.35
C ARG A 233 -6.53 -9.54 -9.27
N LEU A 234 -6.15 -8.30 -9.51
CA LEU A 234 -7.04 -7.15 -9.65
C LEU A 234 -7.05 -6.69 -11.10
N GLU A 235 -8.22 -6.66 -11.74
CA GLU A 235 -8.35 -6.15 -13.11
C GLU A 235 -8.18 -4.62 -13.13
N LEU A 236 -7.35 -4.12 -14.04
CA LEU A 236 -7.16 -2.69 -14.28
C LEU A 236 -7.78 -2.31 -15.62
N ASP A 237 -8.03 -1.02 -15.84
CA ASP A 237 -8.45 -0.52 -17.14
C ASP A 237 -7.21 -0.33 -18.04
N PRO A 238 -7.00 -1.19 -19.06
CA PRO A 238 -5.84 -1.09 -19.94
C PRO A 238 -5.87 0.15 -20.84
N SER A 239 -7.03 0.81 -20.98
CA SER A 239 -7.16 2.04 -21.75
C SER A 239 -6.74 3.29 -20.96
N ARG A 240 -6.26 3.13 -19.72
CA ARG A 240 -5.85 4.23 -18.83
C ARG A 240 -4.49 3.95 -18.20
N GLU A 241 -3.73 5.02 -17.92
CA GLU A 241 -2.38 4.91 -17.35
C GLU A 241 -2.45 4.90 -15.82
N ALA A 242 -2.25 3.74 -15.19
CA ALA A 242 -2.28 3.61 -13.74
C ALA A 242 -1.09 4.34 -13.10
N ARG A 243 -1.33 4.99 -11.96
CA ARG A 243 -0.33 5.77 -11.22
C ARG A 243 -0.19 5.35 -9.77
N PHE A 244 -1.29 5.02 -9.12
CA PHE A 244 -1.31 4.73 -7.70
C PHE A 244 -2.33 3.65 -7.37
N LEU A 245 -2.02 2.87 -6.33
CA LEU A 245 -2.96 2.02 -5.63
C LEU A 245 -3.14 2.54 -4.20
N THR A 246 -4.31 3.08 -3.88
CA THR A 246 -4.68 3.44 -2.51
C THR A 246 -5.24 2.21 -1.82
N LEU A 247 -4.58 1.79 -0.74
CA LEU A 247 -5.00 0.67 0.08
C LEU A 247 -6.16 1.07 1.01
N PRO A 248 -6.98 0.12 1.48
CA PRO A 248 -7.98 0.38 2.51
C PRO A 248 -7.31 0.70 3.86
N GLU A 249 -8.07 1.29 4.78
CA GLU A 249 -7.72 1.33 6.20
C GLU A 249 -8.17 0.02 6.85
N GLU A 250 -7.30 -0.98 6.81
CA GLU A 250 -7.57 -2.34 7.28
C GLU A 250 -6.25 -3.01 7.68
N ALA A 251 -5.82 -2.78 8.92
CA ALA A 251 -4.52 -3.21 9.42
C ALA A 251 -4.34 -4.74 9.46
N ARG A 252 -5.41 -5.52 9.26
CA ARG A 252 -5.31 -6.97 9.12
C ARG A 252 -4.78 -7.40 7.76
N LEU A 253 -4.71 -6.50 6.79
CA LEU A 253 -4.37 -6.80 5.41
C LEU A 253 -2.94 -6.39 5.10
N HIS A 254 -2.13 -7.36 4.65
CA HIS A 254 -0.72 -7.15 4.36
C HIS A 254 -0.37 -7.58 2.92
N LEU A 255 0.47 -6.78 2.26
CA LEU A 255 0.98 -7.05 0.91
C LEU A 255 2.49 -7.24 0.93
N PHE A 256 2.97 -8.32 0.33
CA PHE A 256 4.41 -8.60 0.18
C PHE A 256 4.95 -8.13 -1.18
N ALA A 257 4.14 -8.20 -2.23
CA ALA A 257 4.56 -7.80 -3.58
C ALA A 257 3.39 -7.33 -4.45
N ILE A 258 3.68 -6.48 -5.43
CA ILE A 258 2.75 -6.04 -6.48
C ILE A 258 3.47 -6.19 -7.83
N THR A 259 2.81 -6.84 -8.78
CA THR A 259 3.27 -6.98 -10.17
C THR A 259 2.22 -6.46 -11.14
N LEU A 260 2.63 -5.59 -12.05
CA LEU A 260 1.77 -4.99 -13.06
C LEU A 260 1.93 -5.73 -14.39
N ARG A 261 0.81 -6.25 -14.94
CA ARG A 261 0.80 -6.93 -16.24
C ARG A 261 0.39 -5.97 -17.34
N ARG A 262 1.29 -5.69 -18.26
CA ARG A 262 1.05 -4.78 -19.40
C ARG A 262 -0.10 -5.32 -20.25
N SER A 263 -0.90 -4.39 -20.82
CA SER A 263 -1.78 -4.74 -21.93
C SER A 263 -0.90 -5.09 -23.14
N GLY A 264 -1.08 -6.28 -23.72
CA GLY A 264 -0.39 -6.67 -24.95
C GLY A 264 -0.78 -5.81 -26.15
#